data_AF-A0A2U3LK69-F1
#
_entry.id   AF-A0A2U3LK69-F1
#
_cell.length_a   1.000
_cell.length_b   1.000
_cell.length_c   1.000
_cell.angle_alpha   90.00
_cell.angle_beta   90.00
_cell.angle_gamma   90.00
#
_symmetry.space_group_name_H-M   'P 1'
#
loop_
_entity.id
_entity.type
_entity.pdbx_description
1 polymer ?
#
loop_
_entity_poly.entity_id
_entity_poly.type
_entity_poly.pdbx_seq_one_letter_code
_entity_poly.pdbx_strand_id
1 'polypeptide(L)'
;MAKVWVLINDVLDERSSCYLTYVPAEESVYLNGAGRMLLAERRSMENPQCQLDARDILIKRNGPRLDLRLRIARKGSFQNPRRVWAADEKKAAGGGKPKVSPWMEVGTWR
;
A
#
# COMPACT_ATOMS: atom_id res chain seq x y z
N MET A 1 -8.41 9.64 -8.42
CA MET A 1 -8.12 10.34 -7.15
C MET A 1 -6.65 10.08 -6.83
N ALA A 2 -5.98 10.83 -5.96
CA ALA A 2 -4.59 10.48 -5.64
C ALA A 2 -4.52 9.13 -4.92
N LYS A 3 -3.49 8.32 -5.19
CA LYS A 3 -3.27 7.03 -4.54
C LYS A 3 -1.78 6.80 -4.31
N VAL A 4 -1.47 5.97 -3.33
CA VAL A 4 -0.14 5.42 -3.14
C VAL A 4 -0.25 3.90 -3.18
N TRP A 5 0.58 3.29 -4.00
CA TRP A 5 0.70 1.85 -4.13
C TRP A 5 1.94 1.37 -3.42
N VAL A 6 1.80 0.26 -2.70
CA VAL A 6 2.92 -0.45 -2.07
C VAL A 6 2.81 -1.91 -2.42
N LEU A 7 3.84 -2.46 -3.04
CA LEU A 7 3.92 -3.87 -3.41
C LEU A 7 5.16 -4.46 -2.75
N ILE A 8 4.95 -5.46 -1.91
CA ILE A 8 6.05 -6.19 -1.27
C ILE A 8 6.17 -7.55 -1.95
N ASN A 9 7.22 -7.72 -2.76
CA ASN A 9 7.56 -8.92 -3.52
C ASN A 9 8.92 -8.76 -4.20
N ASP A 10 9.54 -9.85 -4.64
CA ASP A 10 10.82 -9.80 -5.37
C ASP A 10 10.68 -9.24 -6.78
N VAL A 11 9.51 -9.40 -7.39
CA VAL A 11 9.16 -8.87 -8.72
C VAL A 11 7.88 -8.05 -8.63
N LEU A 12 7.69 -7.11 -9.56
CA LEU A 12 6.45 -6.34 -9.67
C LEU A 12 5.32 -7.21 -10.23
N ASP A 13 4.80 -8.09 -9.39
CA ASP A 13 3.65 -8.96 -9.66
C ASP A 13 2.63 -8.88 -8.50
N GLU A 14 1.39 -8.57 -8.86
CA GLU A 14 0.26 -8.37 -7.96
C GLU A 14 -0.32 -9.69 -7.42
N ARG A 15 -0.19 -10.80 -8.16
CA ARG A 15 -0.93 -12.06 -7.91
C ARG A 15 -0.46 -12.82 -6.68
N SER A 16 0.79 -12.61 -6.27
CA SER A 16 1.41 -13.32 -5.16
C SER A 16 2.24 -12.37 -4.31
N SER A 17 1.72 -11.18 -4.06
CA SER A 17 2.40 -10.14 -3.27
C SER A 17 1.54 -9.60 -2.13
N CYS A 18 2.19 -8.94 -1.18
CA CYS A 18 1.49 -8.05 -0.27
C CYS A 18 1.29 -6.71 -0.98
N TYR A 19 0.17 -6.58 -1.68
CA TYR A 19 -0.14 -5.40 -2.49
C TYR A 19 -1.21 -4.53 -1.83
N LEU A 20 -0.82 -3.30 -1.47
CA LEU A 20 -1.65 -2.34 -0.77
C LEU A 20 -1.85 -1.08 -1.62
N THR A 21 -3.05 -0.51 -1.54
CA THR A 21 -3.35 0.82 -2.07
C THR A 21 -3.86 1.70 -0.94
N TYR A 22 -3.18 2.80 -0.68
CA TYR A 22 -3.67 3.86 0.19
C TYR A 22 -4.35 4.95 -0.64
N VAL A 23 -5.55 5.35 -0.23
CA VAL A 23 -6.32 6.43 -0.86
C VAL A 23 -6.44 7.59 0.14
N PRO A 24 -5.60 8.64 0.03
CA PRO A 24 -5.62 9.76 0.96
C PRO A 24 -6.99 10.45 1.06
N ALA A 25 -7.69 10.65 -0.06
CA ALA A 25 -8.98 11.34 -0.04
C ALA A 25 -10.05 10.61 0.78
N GLU A 26 -9.93 9.29 0.92
CA GLU A 26 -10.89 8.45 1.63
C GLU A 26 -10.40 7.98 3.00
N GLU A 27 -9.13 8.29 3.33
CA GLU A 27 -8.42 7.72 4.48
C GLU A 27 -8.61 6.21 4.59
N SER A 28 -8.48 5.54 3.44
CA SER A 28 -8.75 4.11 3.30
C SER A 28 -7.53 3.39 2.76
N VAL A 29 -7.42 2.12 3.14
CA VAL A 29 -6.44 1.18 2.61
C VAL A 29 -7.17 0.00 1.98
N TYR A 30 -6.69 -0.42 0.82
CA TYR A 30 -7.10 -1.65 0.17
C TYR A 30 -5.93 -2.63 0.22
N LEU A 31 -6.19 -3.87 0.64
CA LEU A 31 -5.23 -4.98 0.55
C LEU A 31 -5.79 -5.98 -0.44
N ASN A 32 -4.99 -6.30 -1.46
CA ASN A 32 -5.39 -7.27 -2.48
C ASN A 32 -5.74 -8.62 -1.83
N GLY A 33 -6.91 -9.17 -2.16
CA GLY A 33 -7.43 -10.41 -1.56
C GLY A 33 -8.03 -10.28 -0.15
N ALA A 34 -8.06 -9.08 0.45
CA ALA A 34 -8.69 -8.83 1.76
C ALA A 34 -9.73 -7.69 1.73
N GLY A 35 -9.75 -6.88 0.67
CA GLY A 35 -10.74 -5.81 0.48
C GLY A 35 -10.27 -4.46 1.01
N ARG A 36 -11.23 -3.58 1.28
CA ARG A 36 -11.03 -2.19 1.72
C ARG A 36 -11.31 -2.03 3.21
N MET A 37 -10.59 -1.12 3.86
CA MET A 37 -10.84 -0.67 5.22
C MET A 37 -10.62 0.84 5.34
N LEU A 38 -11.52 1.51 6.06
CA LEU A 38 -11.27 2.85 6.57
C LEU A 38 -10.27 2.76 7.71
N LEU A 39 -9.28 3.63 7.71
CA LEU A 39 -8.24 3.61 8.73
C LEU A 39 -8.74 3.91 10.14
N ALA A 40 -9.88 4.62 10.25
CA ALA A 40 -10.58 4.85 11.51
C ALA A 40 -11.08 3.55 12.17
N GLU A 41 -11.26 2.46 11.41
CA GLU A 41 -11.68 1.17 11.95
C GLU A 41 -10.61 0.52 12.83
N ARG A 42 -9.33 0.91 12.70
CA ARG A 42 -8.19 0.43 13.52
C ARG A 42 -8.16 -1.09 13.70
N ARG A 43 -8.48 -1.84 12.65
CA ARG A 43 -8.47 -3.32 12.66
C ARG A 43 -7.35 -3.88 11.81
N SER A 44 -7.20 -5.19 11.87
CA SER A 44 -6.30 -5.92 10.98
C SER A 44 -7.03 -6.40 9.73
N MET A 45 -6.27 -6.51 8.63
CA MET A 45 -6.68 -7.14 7.39
C MET A 45 -5.58 -8.09 6.95
N GLU A 46 -5.94 -9.20 6.32
CA GLU A 46 -4.96 -10.18 5.88
C GLU A 46 -5.39 -10.89 4.62
N ASN A 47 -4.38 -11.31 3.87
CA ASN A 47 -4.49 -12.24 2.76
C ASN A 47 -3.52 -13.42 3.02
N PRO A 48 -3.31 -14.36 2.07
CA PRO A 48 -2.32 -15.42 2.26
C PRO A 48 -0.85 -14.93 2.34
N GLN A 49 -0.52 -13.71 1.88
CA GLN A 49 0.85 -13.21 1.83
C GLN A 49 1.26 -12.42 3.07
N CYS A 50 0.35 -11.60 3.61
CA CYS A 50 0.65 -10.70 4.69
C CYS A 50 -0.58 -10.34 5.53
N GLN A 51 -0.29 -9.76 6.69
CA GLN A 51 -1.27 -9.13 7.56
C GLN A 51 -0.89 -7.65 7.73
N LEU A 52 -1.84 -6.77 7.44
CA LEU A 52 -1.78 -5.35 7.76
C LEU A 52 -2.44 -5.15 9.13
N ASP A 53 -1.70 -4.58 10.10
CA ASP A 53 -2.24 -4.16 11.38
C ASP A 53 -2.37 -2.63 11.42
N ALA A 54 -3.61 -2.14 11.41
CA ALA A 54 -3.90 -0.70 11.46
C ALA A 54 -4.25 -0.18 12.86
N ARG A 55 -3.95 -0.92 13.94
CA ARG A 55 -4.12 -0.41 15.32
C ARG A 55 -3.19 0.76 15.63
N ASP A 56 -1.95 0.68 15.13
CA ASP A 56 -0.85 1.65 15.35
C ASP A 56 -0.39 2.35 14.06
N ILE A 57 -1.32 2.92 13.28
CA ILE A 57 -0.94 3.69 12.10
C ILE A 57 -0.48 5.10 12.46
N LEU A 58 0.43 5.64 11.65
CA LEU A 58 0.75 7.07 11.66
C LEU A 58 0.54 7.64 10.26
N ILE A 59 -0.24 8.72 10.16
CA ILE A 59 -0.44 9.45 8.92
C ILE A 59 -0.16 10.92 9.18
N LYS A 60 0.76 11.49 8.43
CA LYS A 60 1.01 12.93 8.44
C LYS A 60 0.98 13.45 7.01
N ARG A 61 0.23 14.52 6.78
CA ARG A 61 0.18 15.23 5.51
C ARG A 61 0.81 16.59 5.69
N ASN A 62 1.76 16.92 4.84
CA ASN A 62 2.40 18.23 4.83
C ASN A 62 2.57 18.71 3.39
N GLY A 63 1.62 19.52 2.92
CA GLY A 63 1.54 19.95 1.53
C GLY A 63 1.51 18.75 0.57
N PRO A 64 2.48 18.63 -0.36
CA PRO A 64 2.54 17.48 -1.28
C PRO A 64 3.12 16.21 -0.65
N ARG A 65 3.64 16.27 0.58
CA ARG A 65 4.25 15.13 1.26
C ARG A 65 3.23 14.36 2.09
N LEU A 66 3.30 13.03 2.01
CA LEU A 66 2.53 12.10 2.80
C LEU A 66 3.51 11.17 3.52
N ASP A 67 3.49 11.20 4.86
CA ASP A 67 4.14 10.19 5.68
C ASP A 67 3.09 9.17 6.11
N LEU A 68 3.29 7.92 5.68
CA LEU A 68 2.42 6.80 6.00
C LEU A 68 3.25 5.71 6.70
N ARG A 69 2.92 5.40 7.95
CA ARG A 69 3.51 4.28 8.70
C ARG A 69 2.46 3.20 8.90
N LEU A 70 2.71 2.03 8.33
CA LEU A 70 1.88 0.84 8.44
C LEU A 70 2.69 -0.28 9.08
N ARG A 71 2.05 -1.08 9.95
CA ARG A 71 2.63 -2.32 10.46
C ARG A 71 2.17 -3.46 9.56
N ILE A 72 3.12 -4.08 8.86
CA ILE A 72 2.85 -5.18 7.92
C ILE A 72 3.68 -6.40 8.36
N ALA A 73 3.00 -7.51 8.63
CA ALA A 73 3.61 -8.77 9.02
C ALA A 73 3.53 -9.79 7.88
N ARG A 74 4.61 -10.54 7.68
CA ARG A 74 4.70 -11.62 6.69
C ARG A 74 4.00 -12.87 7.21
N LYS A 75 3.22 -13.54 6.35
CA LYS A 75 2.65 -14.86 6.67
C LYS A 75 3.53 -15.97 6.11
N GLY A 76 3.56 -17.13 6.78
CA GLY A 76 4.51 -18.22 6.47
C GLY A 76 4.43 -18.77 5.04
N SER A 77 3.27 -18.63 4.38
CA SER A 77 3.08 -18.95 2.95
C SER A 77 3.84 -18.03 2.00
N PHE A 78 4.32 -16.88 2.47
CA PHE A 78 5.05 -15.90 1.65
C PHE A 78 6.56 -16.00 1.91
N GLN A 79 7.19 -16.98 1.29
CA GLN A 79 8.50 -17.45 1.76
C GLN A 79 9.68 -16.53 1.43
N ASN A 80 9.59 -15.55 0.53
CA ASN A 80 10.80 -14.85 0.05
C ASN A 80 10.71 -13.36 -0.36
N PRO A 81 9.75 -12.53 0.07
CA PRO A 81 9.78 -11.12 -0.34
C PRO A 81 10.97 -10.38 0.29
N ARG A 82 11.87 -9.86 -0.54
CA ARG A 82 12.97 -9.01 -0.06
C ARG A 82 12.77 -7.54 -0.38
N ARG A 83 11.91 -7.19 -1.33
CA ARG A 83 11.80 -5.83 -1.86
C ARG A 83 10.45 -5.21 -1.57
N VAL A 84 10.50 -3.93 -1.23
CA VAL A 84 9.34 -3.05 -1.06
C VAL A 84 9.36 -2.07 -2.22
N TRP A 85 8.32 -2.11 -3.03
CA TRP A 85 8.12 -1.24 -4.17
C TRP A 85 7.03 -0.24 -3.88
N ALA A 86 7.16 0.98 -4.38
CA ALA A 86 6.11 1.98 -4.30
C ALA A 86 5.97 2.77 -5.59
N ALA A 87 4.75 3.26 -5.82
CA ALA A 87 4.40 4.21 -6.86
C ALA A 87 3.26 5.11 -6.36
N ASP A 88 3.14 6.31 -6.93
CA ASP A 88 2.01 7.21 -6.67
C ASP A 88 1.17 7.45 -7.93
N GLU A 89 -0.14 7.58 -7.73
CA GLU A 89 -1.10 7.99 -8.75
C GLU A 89 -1.50 9.43 -8.49
N LYS A 90 -1.36 10.30 -9.49
CA LYS A 90 -1.99 11.62 -9.49
C LYS A 90 -3.26 11.57 -10.33
N LYS A 91 -4.36 12.13 -9.79
CA LYS A 91 -5.58 12.38 -10.56
C LYS A 91 -5.23 13.29 -11.75
N ALA A 92 -5.66 12.92 -12.95
CA ALA A 92 -5.52 13.79 -14.10
C ALA A 92 -6.39 15.04 -13.94
N ALA A 93 -5.87 16.19 -14.36
CA ALA A 93 -6.68 17.39 -14.55
C ALA A 93 -7.67 17.17 -15.71
N GLY A 94 -8.88 17.73 -15.61
CA GLY A 94 -9.82 17.79 -16.74
C GLY A 94 -10.36 16.46 -17.28
N GLY A 95 -10.41 15.39 -16.47
CA GLY A 95 -11.01 14.10 -16.89
C GLY A 95 -10.08 13.18 -17.70
N GLY A 96 -8.80 13.52 -17.84
CA GLY A 96 -7.81 12.65 -18.47
C GLY A 96 -7.50 11.36 -17.69
N LYS A 97 -6.66 10.50 -18.25
CA LYS A 97 -6.17 9.26 -17.61
C LYS A 97 -5.30 9.60 -16.37
N PRO A 98 -5.43 8.87 -15.25
CA PRO A 98 -4.52 9.01 -14.12
C PRO A 98 -3.07 8.78 -14.56
N LYS A 99 -2.14 9.55 -13.99
CA LYS A 99 -0.71 9.36 -14.21
C LYS A 99 -0.11 8.62 -13.03
N VAL A 100 0.53 7.50 -13.32
CA VAL A 100 1.25 6.65 -12.36
C VAL A 100 2.73 6.99 -12.47
N SER A 101 3.38 7.23 -11.33
CA SER A 101 4.84 7.31 -11.29
C SER A 101 5.46 5.97 -11.72
N PRO A 102 6.73 5.94 -12.16
CA PRO A 102 7.46 4.69 -12.21
C PRO A 102 7.44 4.00 -10.84
N TRP A 103 7.38 2.67 -10.85
CA TRP A 103 7.57 1.87 -9.64
C TRP A 103 9.05 1.92 -9.25
N MET A 104 9.31 2.22 -7.97
CA MET A 104 10.66 2.29 -7.44
C MET A 104 10.81 1.36 -6.23
N GLU A 105 11.97 0.73 -6.10
CA GLU A 105 12.35 0.03 -4.88
C GLU A 105 12.63 1.07 -3.80
N VAL A 106 11.79 1.10 -2.77
CA VAL A 106 11.88 2.07 -1.66
C VAL A 106 12.45 1.45 -0.38
N GLY A 107 12.73 0.15 -0.40
CA GLY A 107 13.40 -0.54 0.69
C GLY A 107 13.38 -2.05 0.54
N THR A 108 13.98 -2.70 1.54
CA THR A 108 13.99 -4.15 1.64
C THR A 108 13.17 -4.61 2.85
N TRP A 109 12.41 -5.69 2.70
CA TRP A 109 11.73 -6.35 3.80
C TRP A 109 12.66 -7.42 4.39
N ARG A 110 12.98 -7.28 5.68
CA ARG A 110 13.86 -8.20 6.43
C ARG A 110 13.07 -8.87 7.54
#